data_AF-A0A443R2A0-F1
#
_entry.id   AF-A0A443R2A0-F1
#
_cell.length_a   1.000
_cell.length_b   1.000
_cell.length_c   1.000
_cell.angle_alpha   90.00
_cell.angle_beta   90.00
_cell.angle_gamma   90.00
#
_symmetry.space_group_name_H-M   'P 1'
#
loop_
_entity.id
_entity.type
_entity.pdbx_description
1 polymer ?
#
loop_
_entity_poly.entity_id
_entity_poly.type
_entity_poly.pdbx_seq_one_letter_code
_entity_poly.pdbx_strand_id
1 'polypeptide(L)'
;MDLPKIEVPDLKQTLERYLASLQPVIPCAQYEQTKKTVEEFLKPDKEGEKLQKLLKQFAETSENWVSFVSPLSPQTFERQIRVLIAKCDRSQCVY
;
A
#
# COMPACT_ATOMS: atom_id res chain seq x y z
N MET A 1 -29.94 -5.96 -11.81
CA MET A 1 -29.02 -6.68 -10.91
C MET A 1 -28.05 -5.63 -10.42
N ASP A 2 -28.31 -5.07 -9.23
CA ASP A 2 -27.41 -4.11 -8.61
C ASP A 2 -26.37 -4.86 -7.79
N LEU A 3 -25.09 -4.72 -8.16
CA LEU A 3 -23.99 -5.38 -7.47
C LEU A 3 -23.65 -4.57 -6.20
N PRO A 4 -23.48 -5.21 -5.04
CA PRO A 4 -23.10 -4.50 -3.82
C PRO A 4 -21.74 -3.81 -4.01
N LYS A 5 -21.64 -2.57 -3.52
CA LYS A 5 -20.37 -1.83 -3.48
C LYS A 5 -19.42 -2.51 -2.51
N ILE A 6 -18.14 -2.57 -2.89
CA ILE A 6 -17.08 -3.06 -2.01
C ILE A 6 -16.83 -1.99 -0.95
N GLU A 7 -16.86 -2.37 0.32
CA GLU A 7 -16.52 -1.47 1.43
C GLU A 7 -15.00 -1.36 1.62
N VAL A 8 -14.55 -0.20 2.10
CA VAL A 8 -13.13 0.00 2.45
C VAL A 8 -12.88 -0.64 3.82
N PRO A 9 -11.94 -1.61 3.93
CA PRO A 9 -11.67 -2.29 5.19
C PRO A 9 -11.08 -1.34 6.23
N ASP A 10 -11.18 -1.69 7.51
CA ASP A 10 -10.55 -0.92 8.58
C ASP A 10 -9.02 -0.86 8.44
N LEU A 11 -8.44 0.32 8.69
CA LEU A 11 -7.01 0.56 8.50
C LEU A 11 -6.17 -0.28 9.45
N LYS A 12 -6.56 -0.33 10.73
CA LYS A 12 -5.82 -1.08 11.75
C LYS A 12 -5.88 -2.57 11.46
N GLN A 13 -7.06 -3.10 11.15
CA GLN A 13 -7.20 -4.50 10.76
C GLN A 13 -6.36 -4.84 9.52
N THR A 14 -6.30 -3.96 8.54
CA THR A 14 -5.50 -4.14 7.32
C THR A 14 -4.01 -4.21 7.64
N LEU A 15 -3.52 -3.31 8.49
CA LEU A 15 -2.11 -3.26 8.87
C LEU A 15 -1.69 -4.40 9.80
N GLU A 16 -2.58 -4.87 10.67
CA GLU A 16 -2.36 -6.09 11.48
C GLU A 16 -2.17 -7.32 10.59
N ARG A 17 -3.03 -7.49 9.56
CA ARG A 17 -2.88 -8.57 8.58
C ARG A 17 -1.62 -8.44 7.75
N TYR A 18 -1.24 -7.21 7.38
CA TYR A 18 0.01 -6.93 6.67
C TYR A 18 1.22 -7.38 7.49
N LEU A 19 1.29 -6.99 8.77
CA LEU A 19 2.38 -7.42 9.65
C LEU A 19 2.40 -8.95 9.84
N ALA A 20 1.24 -9.58 10.07
CA ALA A 20 1.15 -11.03 10.19
C ALA A 20 1.66 -11.76 8.94
N SER A 21 1.40 -11.20 7.75
CA SER A 21 1.86 -11.75 6.47
C SER A 21 3.36 -11.57 6.26
N LEU A 22 3.95 -10.49 6.79
CA LEU A 22 5.37 -10.22 6.68
C LEU A 22 6.22 -11.03 7.67
N GLN A 23 5.73 -11.27 8.87
CA GLN A 23 6.47 -11.94 9.94
C GLN A 23 7.19 -13.24 9.52
N PRO A 24 6.61 -14.15 8.70
CA PRO A 24 7.30 -15.37 8.28
C PRO A 24 8.25 -15.18 7.09
N VAL A 25 8.20 -14.07 6.36
CA VAL A 25 8.92 -13.89 5.08
C VAL A 25 10.08 -12.90 5.14
N ILE A 26 10.21 -12.13 6.23
CA ILE A 26 11.31 -11.16 6.39
C ILE A 26 12.11 -11.42 7.68
N PRO A 27 13.40 -11.02 7.73
CA PRO A 27 14.20 -11.10 8.95
C PRO A 27 13.63 -10.28 10.11
N CYS A 28 13.83 -10.73 11.36
CA CYS A 28 13.30 -10.08 12.57
C CYS A 28 13.65 -8.58 12.66
N ALA A 29 14.89 -8.20 12.33
CA ALA A 29 15.32 -6.81 12.37
C ALA A 29 14.53 -5.92 11.39
N GLN A 30 14.23 -6.42 10.19
CA GLN A 30 13.40 -5.71 9.22
C GLN A 30 11.95 -5.64 9.68
N TYR A 31 11.42 -6.73 10.25
CA TYR A 31 10.08 -6.76 10.82
C TYR A 31 9.89 -5.73 11.94
N GLU A 32 10.84 -5.62 12.87
CA GLU A 32 10.79 -4.62 13.94
C GLU A 32 10.80 -3.18 13.39
N GLN A 33 11.59 -2.91 12.36
CA GLN A 33 11.60 -1.62 11.69
C GLN A 33 10.25 -1.33 11.03
N THR A 34 9.70 -2.29 10.28
CA THR A 34 8.38 -2.15 9.63
C THR A 34 7.28 -1.95 10.66
N LYS A 35 7.30 -2.67 11.78
CA LYS A 35 6.32 -2.53 12.86
C LYS A 35 6.31 -1.11 13.43
N LYS A 36 7.48 -0.51 13.69
CA LYS A 36 7.59 0.88 14.15
C LYS A 36 7.01 1.87 13.13
N THR A 37 7.25 1.64 11.84
CA THR A 37 6.67 2.46 10.77
C THR A 37 5.14 2.35 10.73
N VAL A 38 4.60 1.13 10.87
CA VAL A 38 3.15 0.88 10.92
C VAL A 38 2.52 1.57 12.13
N GLU A 39 3.16 1.50 13.30
CA GLU A 39 2.71 2.18 14.52
C GLU A 39 2.66 3.71 14.34
N GLU A 40 3.68 4.31 13.70
CA GLU A 40 3.67 5.74 13.38
C GLU A 40 2.57 6.10 12.38
N PHE A 41 2.36 5.25 11.38
CA PHE A 41 1.33 5.46 10.35
C PHE A 41 -0.10 5.40 10.92
N LEU A 42 -0.30 4.63 11.99
CA LEU A 42 -1.58 4.47 12.70
C LEU A 42 -1.88 5.55 13.74
N LYS A 43 -0.92 6.42 14.07
CA LYS A 43 -1.18 7.50 15.04
C LYS A 43 -2.26 8.46 14.51
N PRO A 44 -3.07 9.05 15.41
CA PRO A 44 -4.08 10.03 15.02
C PRO A 44 -3.43 11.22 14.31
N ASP A 45 -4.16 11.83 13.38
CA ASP A 45 -3.75 12.98 12.56
C ASP A 45 -2.51 12.74 11.66
N LYS A 46 -2.07 11.49 11.51
CA LYS A 46 -1.00 11.10 10.58
C LYS A 46 -1.54 10.73 9.20
N GLU A 47 -0.61 10.37 8.32
CA GLU A 47 -0.88 10.07 6.92
C GLU A 47 -1.86 8.91 6.77
N GLY A 48 -1.78 7.86 7.60
CA GLY A 48 -2.66 6.70 7.49
C GLY A 48 -4.13 7.05 7.67
N GLU A 49 -4.47 7.81 8.71
CA GLU A 49 -5.85 8.24 8.95
C GLU A 49 -6.36 9.17 7.82
N LYS A 50 -5.52 10.11 7.37
CA LYS A 50 -5.87 11.03 6.27
C LYS A 50 -6.14 10.27 4.98
N LEU A 51 -5.26 9.33 4.61
CA LEU A 51 -5.41 8.50 3.42
C LEU A 51 -6.65 7.60 3.52
N GLN A 52 -6.90 7.00 4.68
CA GLN A 52 -8.08 6.17 4.90
C GLN A 52 -9.38 6.97 4.74
N LYS A 53 -9.43 8.22 5.23
CA LYS A 53 -10.58 9.11 5.05
C LYS A 53 -10.81 9.45 3.58
N LEU A 54 -9.75 9.81 2.86
CA LEU A 54 -9.81 10.09 1.42
C LEU A 54 -10.27 8.86 0.63
N LEU A 55 -9.78 7.67 0.99
CA LEU A 55 -10.15 6.41 0.34
C LEU A 55 -11.63 6.08 0.55
N LYS A 56 -12.17 6.29 1.76
CA LYS A 56 -13.60 6.13 2.04
C LYS A 56 -14.46 7.09 1.22
N GLN A 57 -14.08 8.37 1.15
CA GLN A 57 -14.75 9.36 0.31
C GLN A 57 -14.72 8.99 -1.18
N PHE A 58 -13.59 8.46 -1.66
CA PHE A 58 -13.45 7.98 -3.03
C PHE A 58 -14.33 6.75 -3.31
N ALA A 59 -14.47 5.85 -2.34
CA ALA A 59 -15.32 4.67 -2.47
C ALA A 59 -16.82 4.99 -2.52
N GLU A 60 -17.27 6.09 -1.92
CA GLU A 60 -18.66 6.55 -2.02
C GLU A 60 -19.04 6.91 -3.46
N THR A 61 -18.13 7.57 -4.19
CA THR A 61 -18.37 8.08 -5.54
C THR A 61 -17.97 7.11 -6.66
N SER A 62 -17.23 6.04 -6.33
CA SER A 62 -16.78 5.04 -7.30
C SER A 62 -17.72 3.82 -7.35
N GLU A 63 -17.87 3.22 -8.54
CA GLU A 63 -18.54 1.92 -8.69
C GLU A 63 -17.70 0.79 -8.06
N ASN A 64 -16.38 0.87 -8.25
CA ASN A 64 -15.39 0.00 -7.65
C ASN A 64 -14.13 0.84 -7.36
N TRP A 65 -13.77 1.00 -6.09
CA TRP A 65 -12.65 1.84 -5.69
C TRP A 65 -11.27 1.18 -5.87
N VAL A 66 -11.21 -0.13 -6.12
CA VAL A 66 -9.96 -0.83 -6.45
C VAL A 66 -9.68 -0.90 -7.96
N SER A 67 -10.69 -0.70 -8.82
CA SER A 67 -10.52 -0.84 -10.27
C SER A 67 -9.56 0.20 -10.87
N PHE A 68 -9.49 1.40 -10.28
CA PHE A 68 -8.53 2.45 -10.65
C PHE A 68 -7.11 2.25 -10.09
N VAL A 69 -6.93 1.32 -9.15
CA VAL A 69 -5.61 0.93 -8.60
C VAL A 69 -4.98 -0.18 -9.44
N SER A 70 -5.69 -0.68 -10.46
CA SER A 70 -5.11 -1.42 -11.58
C SER A 70 -3.99 -0.57 -12.18
N PRO A 71 -2.81 -1.16 -12.47
CA PRO A 71 -1.59 -0.41 -12.72
C PRO A 71 -1.88 0.67 -13.75
N LEU A 72 -1.59 1.91 -13.36
CA LEU A 72 -1.17 3.01 -14.21
C LEU A 72 -1.36 2.69 -15.68
N SER A 73 -2.29 3.38 -16.36
CA SER A 73 -2.44 3.31 -17.82
C SER A 73 -1.05 3.09 -18.47
N PRO A 74 -0.90 2.19 -19.45
CA PRO A 74 0.41 1.67 -19.89
C PRO A 74 1.51 2.74 -20.05
N GLN A 75 1.11 3.96 -20.39
CA GLN A 75 1.94 5.15 -20.55
C GLN A 75 2.66 5.65 -19.27
N THR A 76 2.15 5.39 -18.06
CA THR A 76 2.73 5.90 -16.80
C THR A 76 3.63 4.87 -16.10
N PHE A 77 3.29 3.57 -16.17
CA PHE A 77 4.09 2.50 -15.58
C PHE A 77 5.46 2.33 -16.27
N GLU A 78 5.50 2.41 -17.59
CA GLU A 78 6.75 2.31 -18.36
C GLU A 78 7.73 3.44 -18.04
N ARG A 79 7.20 4.64 -17.74
CA ARG A 79 8.02 5.81 -17.44
C ARG A 79 8.73 5.68 -16.10
N GLN A 80 8.07 5.11 -15.09
CA GLN A 80 8.68 4.91 -13.77
C GLN A 80 9.63 3.70 -13.74
N ILE A 81 9.29 2.60 -14.43
CA ILE A 81 10.19 1.44 -14.55
C ILE A 81 11.51 1.82 -15.22
N ARG A 82 11.48 2.62 -16.31
CA ARG A 82 12.72 3.07 -16.97
C ARG A 82 13.60 3.91 -16.03
N VAL A 83 13.01 4.75 -15.18
CA VAL A 83 13.75 5.58 -14.22
C VAL A 83 14.34 4.75 -13.08
N LEU A 84 13.62 3.72 -12.61
CA LEU A 84 14.10 2.84 -11.54
C LEU A 84 15.17 1.86 -12.03
N ILE A 85 15.03 1.31 -13.24
CA ILE A 85 16.06 0.46 -13.88
C ILE A 85 17.33 1.27 -14.16
N ALA A 86 17.20 2.55 -14.56
CA ALA A 86 18.35 3.43 -14.78
C ALA A 86 19.10 3.82 -13.48
N LYS A 87 18.45 3.69 -12.32
CA LYS A 87 19.04 3.99 -11.00
C LYS A 87 19.51 2.76 -10.23
N CYS A 88 19.22 1.56 -10.71
CA CYS A 88 19.63 0.32 -10.08
C CYS A 88 21.06 -0.03 -10.50
N ASP A 89 22.03 0.34 -9.67
CA ASP A 89 23.39 -0.16 -9.77
C ASP A 89 23.42 -1.64 -9.34
N ARG A 90 23.51 -2.53 -10.33
CA ARG A 90 23.54 -3.99 -10.15
C ARG A 90 24.70 -4.46 -9.26
N SER A 91 25.68 -3.60 -9.01
CA SER A 91 26.86 -3.87 -8.18
C SER A 91 26.56 -3.88 -6.67
N GLN A 92 25.41 -3.35 -6.24
CA GLN A 92 25.03 -3.29 -4.82
C GLN A 92 24.08 -4.43 -4.37
N CYS A 93 23.61 -5.25 -5.29
CA CYS A 93 22.83 -6.45 -4.96
C CYS A 93 23.78 -7.60 -4.64
N VAL A 94 24.22 -7.68 -3.38
CA VAL A 94 24.85 -8.89 -2.83
C VAL A 94 23.74 -9.79 -2.31
N TYR A 95 23.64 -11.00 -2.86
CA TYR A 95 22.82 -12.10 -2.30
C TYR A 95 23.64 -12.82 -1.23
#